data_AF-A0A7C1XJD2-F1
#
_entry.id   AF-A0A7C1XJD2-F1
#
_cell.length_a   1.000
_cell.length_b   1.000
_cell.length_c   1.000
_cell.angle_alpha   90.00
_cell.angle_beta   90.00
_cell.angle_gamma   90.00
#
_symmetry.space_group_name_H-M   'P 1'
#
loop_
_entity.id
_entity.type
_entity.pdbx_description
1 polymer ?
#
loop_
_entity_poly.entity_id
_entity_poly.type
_entity_poly.pdbx_seq_one_letter_code
_entity_poly.pdbx_strand_id
1 'polypeptide(L)'
;MQMRTLQSGTVSKAVVSEYGSGGKEGGNGGKSVPATPWIIGTIVFVIAAVLGGFIYMFILQKNFLEACREEKQLSLFFQSPAGLPTGTVRSIIALVIILVCLYISILLFFKVAGNDSKFPEVLSGILGAVVGFYFGSRTATKGQDEALQGEVKKMKEERDQKESEKTGLQVDGIIRKVKKGIALTKKAARLLPQNLKEKYNDLVGRLDEGVKTVEGLVGSGNLKEALSKADDLFKLFRKGNPVKEVYANALASFGKVLGGTVPAASAITAIVTIGTKLAGTAYQKWKLRVLNAPFSPAVVPLRVVDASTGFTLLRASPAFKDAFSKDLEEKDWPFMDSVTGLLQQEDVEPFWNKYKDRFESREQFEQGLNEFRRAAADLELQGDIDPADLAGAGGYRPLMDSIDKIQNDPDARSALDALVTVTEGLHRDGEPVLSILEKVSKEVTP
;
A
#
# COMPACT_ATOMS: atom_id res chain seq x y z
N MET A 1 73.86 -21.87 -27.34
CA MET A 1 74.59 -23.00 -26.74
C MET A 1 73.62 -23.67 -25.77
N GLN A 2 73.07 -24.86 -25.92
CA GLN A 2 73.12 -26.01 -26.83
C GLN A 2 71.70 -26.61 -26.77
N MET A 3 70.97 -26.79 -27.87
CA MET A 3 70.82 -28.07 -28.60
C MET A 3 71.01 -29.35 -27.75
N ARG A 4 69.96 -30.16 -27.66
CA ARG A 4 70.05 -31.57 -28.09
C ARG A 4 68.67 -32.14 -28.45
N THR A 5 68.57 -32.37 -29.74
CA THR A 5 67.59 -33.15 -30.49
C THR A 5 68.12 -34.58 -30.66
N LEU A 6 67.25 -35.47 -31.18
CA LEU A 6 67.49 -36.75 -31.89
C LEU A 6 67.33 -38.03 -31.03
N GLN A 7 66.68 -39.11 -31.51
CA GLN A 7 66.54 -39.67 -32.86
C GLN A 7 65.31 -40.63 -32.90
N SER A 8 64.46 -40.65 -33.94
CA SER A 8 64.47 -41.51 -35.16
C SER A 8 64.36 -43.02 -34.89
N GLY A 9 63.64 -43.88 -35.63
CA GLY A 9 62.94 -43.85 -36.92
C GLY A 9 62.25 -45.23 -37.08
N THR A 10 61.43 -45.52 -38.10
CA THR A 10 61.85 -46.28 -39.32
C THR A 10 60.54 -46.77 -39.99
N VAL A 11 60.10 -46.28 -41.17
CA VAL A 11 60.36 -46.71 -42.58
C VAL A 11 59.11 -47.31 -43.26
N SER A 12 59.00 -46.87 -44.52
CA SER A 12 58.04 -47.14 -45.59
C SER A 12 58.21 -48.51 -46.29
N LYS A 13 57.13 -49.03 -46.90
CA LYS A 13 57.06 -49.80 -48.17
C LYS A 13 55.58 -49.87 -48.60
N ALA A 14 55.17 -49.28 -49.73
CA ALA A 14 55.21 -49.81 -51.11
C ALA A 14 54.18 -50.95 -51.30
N VAL A 15 53.40 -51.16 -52.38
CA VAL A 15 53.47 -51.05 -53.85
C VAL A 15 51.97 -51.22 -54.30
N VAL A 16 51.38 -50.66 -55.37
CA VAL A 16 51.36 -51.16 -56.77
C VAL A 16 50.42 -50.28 -57.60
N SER A 17 50.93 -49.92 -58.77
CA SER A 17 50.26 -49.34 -59.93
C SER A 17 49.51 -50.42 -60.71
N GLU A 18 48.32 -50.13 -61.22
CA GLU A 18 47.91 -50.73 -62.49
C GLU A 18 47.05 -49.77 -63.32
N TYR A 19 47.45 -49.71 -64.59
CA TYR A 19 47.04 -48.83 -65.67
C TYR A 19 46.19 -49.66 -66.64
N GLY A 20 45.16 -49.06 -67.25
CA GLY A 20 44.45 -49.65 -68.40
C GLY A 20 43.05 -49.02 -68.55
N SER A 21 42.92 -47.86 -69.21
CA SER A 21 42.86 -47.65 -70.66
C SER A 21 41.63 -48.26 -71.35
N GLY A 22 40.72 -47.39 -71.80
CA GLY A 22 39.83 -47.69 -72.93
C GLY A 22 38.52 -46.90 -72.96
N GLY A 23 38.39 -45.98 -73.93
CA GLY A 23 37.08 -45.63 -74.51
C GLY A 23 36.67 -44.17 -74.46
N LYS A 24 36.86 -43.46 -75.59
CA LYS A 24 36.28 -42.14 -75.91
C LYS A 24 34.75 -42.22 -75.99
N GLU A 25 34.06 -41.15 -75.61
CA GLU A 25 33.20 -40.32 -76.49
C GLU A 25 32.41 -39.24 -75.71
N GLY A 26 32.29 -38.05 -76.32
CA GLY A 26 31.05 -37.26 -76.24
C GLY A 26 30.92 -36.17 -75.17
N GLY A 27 31.41 -34.97 -75.48
CA GLY A 27 30.61 -33.74 -75.57
C GLY A 27 29.63 -33.31 -74.45
N ASN A 28 29.95 -32.12 -73.93
CA ASN A 28 29.04 -30.96 -73.76
C ASN A 28 28.39 -30.71 -72.39
N GLY A 29 28.53 -29.46 -71.92
CA GLY A 29 27.55 -28.76 -71.11
C GLY A 29 27.97 -28.38 -69.70
N GLY A 30 28.52 -27.17 -69.54
CA GLY A 30 28.43 -26.46 -68.27
C GLY A 30 26.97 -26.31 -67.86
N LYS A 31 26.67 -26.68 -66.62
CA LYS A 31 25.35 -26.43 -66.00
C LYS A 31 25.60 -25.74 -64.66
N SER A 32 25.30 -24.45 -64.62
CA SER A 32 24.83 -23.79 -63.40
C SER A 32 23.70 -24.64 -62.84
N VAL A 33 23.88 -25.19 -61.63
CA VAL A 33 22.82 -25.94 -60.96
C VAL A 33 21.65 -24.98 -60.75
N PRO A 34 20.44 -25.26 -61.27
CA PRO A 34 19.30 -24.42 -60.97
C PRO A 34 18.99 -24.58 -59.49
N ALA A 35 19.34 -23.57 -58.69
CA ALA A 35 19.00 -23.52 -57.28
C ALA A 35 17.47 -23.56 -57.19
N THR A 36 16.97 -24.73 -56.86
CA THR A 36 15.55 -25.00 -56.81
C THR A 36 14.95 -24.15 -55.68
N PRO A 37 13.79 -23.50 -55.86
CA PRO A 37 13.25 -22.50 -54.92
C PRO A 37 13.16 -22.94 -53.44
N TRP A 38 13.06 -24.24 -53.17
CA TRP A 38 13.07 -24.81 -51.82
C TRP A 38 14.44 -24.73 -51.11
N ILE A 39 15.56 -24.76 -51.85
CA ILE A 39 16.91 -24.61 -51.29
C ILE A 39 17.10 -23.17 -50.80
N ILE A 40 16.66 -22.20 -51.61
CA ILE A 40 16.67 -20.78 -51.23
C ILE A 40 15.77 -20.56 -50.00
N GLY A 41 14.57 -21.16 -49.97
CA GLY A 41 13.67 -21.10 -48.81
C GLY A 41 14.26 -21.70 -47.53
N THR A 42 15.00 -22.80 -47.64
CA THR A 42 15.67 -23.45 -46.49
C THR A 42 16.79 -22.59 -45.93
N ILE A 43 17.60 -21.98 -46.80
CA ILE A 43 18.69 -21.06 -46.39
C ILE A 43 18.10 -19.83 -45.69
N VAL A 44 17.03 -19.24 -46.24
CA VAL A 44 16.35 -18.09 -45.64
C VAL A 44 15.76 -18.44 -44.26
N PHE A 45 15.16 -19.64 -44.10
CA PHE A 45 14.60 -20.08 -42.82
C PHE A 45 15.68 -20.27 -41.74
N VAL A 46 16.81 -20.90 -42.07
CA VAL A 46 17.92 -21.09 -41.12
C VAL A 46 18.51 -19.74 -40.70
N ILE A 47 18.70 -18.82 -41.65
CA ILE A 47 19.17 -17.46 -41.37
C ILE A 47 18.17 -16.71 -40.48
N ALA A 48 16.86 -16.81 -40.76
CA ALA A 48 15.82 -16.18 -39.96
C ALA A 48 15.74 -16.77 -38.53
N ALA A 49 15.93 -18.09 -38.37
CA ALA A 49 15.95 -18.74 -37.07
C ALA A 49 17.15 -18.31 -36.21
N VAL A 50 18.33 -18.20 -36.83
CA VAL A 50 19.54 -17.70 -36.17
C VAL A 50 19.37 -16.23 -35.79
N LEU A 51 18.92 -15.38 -36.73
CA LEU A 51 18.66 -13.96 -36.47
C LEU A 51 17.59 -13.77 -35.39
N GLY A 52 16.52 -14.56 -35.40
CA GLY A 52 15.47 -14.55 -34.38
C GLY A 52 16.03 -14.91 -32.99
N GLY A 53 16.92 -15.89 -32.90
CA GLY A 53 17.63 -16.22 -31.66
C GLY A 53 18.49 -15.07 -31.14
N PHE A 54 19.20 -14.36 -32.02
CA PHE A 54 19.98 -13.18 -31.66
C PHE A 54 19.11 -11.98 -31.23
N ILE A 55 18.01 -11.72 -31.94
CA ILE A 55 17.05 -10.66 -31.57
C ILE A 55 16.44 -10.96 -30.20
N TYR A 56 16.07 -12.23 -29.96
CA TYR A 56 15.53 -12.67 -28.68
C TYR A 56 16.56 -12.51 -27.55
N MET A 57 17.82 -12.87 -27.78
CA MET A 57 18.91 -12.58 -26.84
C MET A 57 19.02 -11.09 -26.52
N PHE A 58 18.93 -10.22 -27.53
CA PHE A 58 19.07 -8.78 -27.34
C PHE A 58 17.92 -8.19 -26.53
N ILE A 59 16.69 -8.66 -26.75
CA ILE A 59 15.51 -8.27 -25.95
C ILE A 59 15.67 -8.75 -24.50
N LEU A 60 16.12 -10.00 -24.31
CA LEU A 60 16.29 -10.56 -22.98
C LEU A 60 17.40 -9.86 -22.19
N GLN A 61 18.48 -9.46 -22.87
CA GLN A 61 19.56 -8.68 -22.29
C GLN A 61 19.08 -7.31 -21.81
N LYS A 62 18.22 -6.63 -22.58
CA LYS A 62 17.62 -5.35 -22.19
C LYS A 62 16.71 -5.49 -20.97
N ASN A 63 15.81 -6.46 -20.97
CA ASN A 63 14.90 -6.69 -19.85
C ASN A 63 15.66 -7.11 -18.58
N PHE A 64 16.73 -7.90 -18.74
CA PHE A 64 17.59 -8.31 -17.63
C PHE A 64 18.39 -7.15 -17.05
N LEU A 65 18.91 -6.26 -17.91
CA LEU A 65 19.60 -5.04 -17.48
C LEU A 65 18.65 -4.07 -16.75
N GLU A 66 17.41 -3.95 -17.21
CA GLU A 66 16.38 -3.11 -16.59
C GLU A 66 16.00 -3.64 -15.19
N ALA A 67 15.74 -4.95 -15.07
CA ALA A 67 15.48 -5.60 -13.79
C ALA A 67 16.67 -5.49 -12.81
N CYS A 68 17.91 -5.66 -13.28
CA CYS A 68 19.11 -5.50 -12.44
C CYS A 68 19.35 -4.03 -12.01
N ARG A 69 18.87 -3.06 -12.79
CA ARG A 69 18.96 -1.63 -12.48
C ARG A 69 17.94 -1.21 -11.42
N GLU A 70 16.74 -1.79 -11.47
CA GLU A 70 15.69 -1.58 -10.46
C GLU A 70 16.09 -2.15 -9.08
N GLU A 71 16.72 -3.33 -9.07
CA GLU A 71 17.11 -4.01 -7.81
C GLU A 71 18.48 -3.61 -7.25
N LYS A 72 19.19 -2.65 -7.89
CA LYS A 72 20.54 -2.17 -7.50
C LYS A 72 21.62 -3.27 -7.42
N GLN A 73 21.44 -4.41 -8.09
CA GLN A 73 22.39 -5.53 -8.12
C GLN A 73 23.17 -5.59 -9.44
N LEU A 74 23.91 -4.53 -9.79
CA LEU A 74 24.70 -4.49 -11.03
C LEU A 74 25.84 -5.51 -11.09
N SER A 75 26.32 -6.03 -9.95
CA SER A 75 27.40 -7.01 -9.90
C SER A 75 27.02 -8.35 -10.54
N LEU A 76 25.74 -8.75 -10.49
CA LEU A 76 25.24 -9.97 -11.13
C LEU A 76 25.26 -9.89 -12.67
N PHE A 77 25.04 -8.68 -13.21
CA PHE A 77 25.08 -8.43 -14.65
C PHE A 77 26.50 -8.54 -15.22
N PHE A 78 27.49 -7.99 -14.52
CA PHE A 78 28.90 -8.03 -14.95
C PHE A 78 29.55 -9.42 -14.82
N GLN A 79 29.05 -10.26 -13.92
CA GLN A 79 29.53 -11.64 -13.75
C GLN A 79 28.87 -12.63 -14.73
N SER A 80 27.87 -12.19 -15.49
CA SER A 80 27.11 -13.05 -16.39
C SER A 80 27.69 -13.03 -17.82
N PRO A 81 27.94 -14.20 -18.46
CA PRO A 81 28.46 -14.25 -19.83
C PRO A 81 27.52 -13.54 -20.81
N ALA A 82 28.02 -12.51 -21.50
CA ALA A 82 27.25 -11.66 -22.43
C ALA A 82 26.07 -10.87 -21.83
N GLY A 83 26.02 -10.68 -20.50
CA GLY A 83 24.95 -9.91 -19.84
C GLY A 83 23.58 -10.59 -19.87
N LEU A 84 23.55 -11.92 -19.95
CA LEU A 84 22.33 -12.74 -19.96
C LEU A 84 22.31 -13.70 -18.75
N PRO A 85 21.13 -14.08 -18.24
CA PRO A 85 21.04 -15.07 -17.16
C PRO A 85 21.82 -16.35 -17.48
N THR A 86 22.48 -16.93 -16.48
CA THR A 86 23.28 -18.15 -16.63
C THR A 86 22.44 -19.30 -17.20
N GLY A 87 22.86 -19.85 -18.35
CA GLY A 87 22.16 -20.93 -19.04
C GLY A 87 21.35 -20.49 -20.27
N THR A 88 21.04 -19.20 -20.43
CA THR A 88 20.26 -18.68 -21.57
C THR A 88 20.93 -18.90 -22.91
N VAL A 89 22.24 -18.65 -22.99
CA VAL A 89 23.04 -18.87 -24.22
C VAL A 89 22.98 -20.33 -24.65
N ARG A 90 23.07 -21.21 -23.67
CA ARG A 90 22.95 -22.64 -23.88
C ARG A 90 21.57 -22.97 -24.44
N SER A 91 20.50 -22.56 -23.76
CA SER A 91 19.12 -22.93 -24.10
C SER A 91 18.72 -22.44 -25.49
N ILE A 92 19.19 -21.27 -25.90
CA ILE A 92 18.91 -20.72 -27.24
C ILE A 92 19.61 -21.54 -28.33
N ILE A 93 20.85 -21.97 -28.10
CA ILE A 93 21.55 -22.88 -29.04
C ILE A 93 20.77 -24.20 -29.19
N ALA A 94 20.31 -24.78 -28.07
CA ALA A 94 19.51 -26.01 -28.10
C ALA A 94 18.17 -25.81 -28.84
N LEU A 95 17.48 -24.69 -28.60
CA LEU A 95 16.22 -24.35 -29.26
C LEU A 95 16.40 -24.18 -30.77
N VAL A 96 17.47 -23.49 -31.21
CA VAL A 96 17.79 -23.32 -32.64
C VAL A 96 18.09 -24.68 -33.29
N ILE A 97 18.85 -25.56 -32.63
CA ILE A 97 19.14 -26.90 -33.15
C ILE A 97 17.85 -27.71 -33.29
N ILE A 98 16.99 -27.73 -32.26
CA ILE A 98 15.71 -28.45 -32.31
C ILE A 98 14.80 -27.90 -33.42
N LEU A 99 14.73 -26.58 -33.57
CA LEU A 99 13.88 -25.92 -34.56
C LEU A 99 14.35 -26.21 -35.99
N VAL A 100 15.67 -26.19 -36.22
CA VAL A 100 16.27 -26.56 -37.52
C VAL A 100 16.08 -28.06 -37.81
N CYS A 101 16.29 -28.94 -36.83
CA CYS A 101 16.07 -30.38 -36.97
C CYS A 101 14.60 -30.72 -37.26
N LEU A 102 13.66 -30.05 -36.58
CA LEU A 102 12.23 -30.20 -36.81
C LEU A 102 11.83 -29.73 -38.21
N TYR A 103 12.33 -28.58 -38.63
CA TYR A 103 12.08 -28.03 -39.97
C TYR A 103 12.60 -28.96 -41.08
N ILE A 104 13.81 -29.51 -40.92
CA ILE A 104 14.38 -30.50 -41.85
C ILE A 104 13.54 -31.78 -41.85
N SER A 105 13.07 -32.23 -40.69
CA SER A 105 12.19 -33.41 -40.57
C SER A 105 10.86 -33.21 -41.29
N ILE A 106 10.26 -32.02 -41.19
CA ILE A 106 9.03 -31.65 -41.89
C ILE A 106 9.27 -31.58 -43.41
N LEU A 107 10.38 -30.97 -43.86
CA LEU A 107 10.76 -30.95 -45.28
C LEU A 107 10.97 -32.35 -45.85
N LEU A 108 11.60 -33.26 -45.09
CA LEU A 108 11.77 -34.66 -45.48
C LEU A 108 10.44 -35.41 -45.51
N PHE A 109 9.56 -35.16 -44.55
CA PHE A 109 8.21 -35.73 -44.50
C PHE A 109 7.38 -35.33 -45.73
N PHE A 110 7.37 -34.05 -46.10
CA PHE A 110 6.64 -33.57 -47.29
C PHE A 110 7.30 -33.97 -48.62
N LYS A 111 8.60 -34.27 -48.65
CA LYS A 111 9.31 -34.68 -49.88
C LYS A 111 9.33 -36.19 -50.11
N VAL A 112 9.22 -37.00 -49.05
CA VAL A 112 9.29 -38.47 -49.10
C VAL A 112 7.91 -39.12 -48.88
N ALA A 113 6.85 -38.36 -48.60
CA ALA A 113 5.48 -38.86 -48.52
C ALA A 113 4.87 -39.15 -49.92
N GLY A 114 5.50 -40.09 -50.64
CA GLY A 114 4.79 -41.11 -51.40
C GLY A 114 4.59 -42.32 -50.49
N ASN A 115 3.41 -42.40 -49.88
CA ASN A 115 2.72 -43.56 -49.28
C ASN A 115 3.35 -44.52 -48.27
N ASP A 116 4.63 -44.46 -47.88
CA ASP A 116 5.09 -45.30 -46.75
C ASP A 116 6.23 -44.61 -45.99
N SER A 117 5.96 -44.04 -44.81
CA SER A 117 6.99 -43.33 -44.05
C SER A 117 7.11 -43.83 -42.61
N LYS A 118 8.16 -44.62 -42.37
CA LYS A 118 8.81 -44.71 -41.06
C LYS A 118 9.70 -43.48 -40.90
N PHE A 119 9.62 -42.82 -39.74
CA PHE A 119 10.50 -41.73 -39.36
C PHE A 119 11.97 -42.18 -39.51
N PRO A 120 12.86 -41.39 -40.16
CA PRO A 120 14.24 -41.81 -40.40
C PRO A 120 14.97 -42.06 -39.07
N GLU A 121 15.37 -43.31 -38.84
CA GLU A 121 15.99 -43.78 -37.59
C GLU A 121 17.25 -42.98 -37.21
N VAL A 122 17.97 -42.48 -38.22
CA VAL A 122 19.14 -41.61 -38.07
C VAL A 122 18.80 -40.25 -37.46
N LEU A 123 17.65 -39.67 -37.81
CA LEU A 123 17.18 -38.39 -37.25
C LEU A 123 16.65 -38.57 -35.82
N SER A 124 16.02 -39.70 -35.52
CA SER A 124 15.65 -40.07 -34.14
C SER A 124 16.88 -40.26 -33.27
N GLY A 125 17.92 -40.89 -33.82
CA GLY A 125 19.21 -41.06 -33.16
C GLY A 125 19.94 -39.74 -32.89
N ILE A 126 19.94 -38.80 -33.85
CA ILE A 126 20.56 -37.48 -33.66
C ILE A 126 19.74 -36.61 -32.69
N LEU A 127 18.41 -36.60 -32.80
CA LEU A 127 17.53 -35.87 -31.87
C LEU A 127 17.64 -36.45 -30.45
N GLY A 128 17.66 -37.77 -30.32
CA GLY A 128 17.87 -38.49 -29.06
C GLY A 128 19.26 -38.32 -28.48
N ALA A 129 20.31 -38.24 -29.32
CA ALA A 129 21.68 -37.97 -28.88
C ALA A 129 21.88 -36.51 -28.46
N VAL A 130 21.24 -35.54 -29.13
CA VAL A 130 21.28 -34.13 -28.73
C VAL A 130 20.47 -33.90 -27.46
N VAL A 131 19.26 -34.46 -27.36
CA VAL A 131 18.47 -34.46 -26.11
C VAL A 131 19.21 -35.20 -25.00
N GLY A 132 19.84 -36.34 -25.30
CA GLY A 132 20.64 -37.13 -24.35
C GLY A 132 21.97 -36.48 -23.96
N PHE A 133 22.61 -35.71 -24.82
CA PHE A 133 23.83 -34.95 -24.48
C PHE A 133 23.48 -33.73 -23.62
N TYR A 134 22.33 -33.11 -23.88
CA TYR A 134 21.93 -31.86 -23.25
C TYR A 134 21.15 -32.04 -21.94
N PHE A 135 20.32 -33.08 -21.86
CA PHE A 135 19.61 -33.46 -20.63
C PHE A 135 20.30 -34.63 -19.91
N GLY A 136 21.06 -35.48 -20.61
CA GLY A 136 21.77 -36.62 -20.02
C GLY A 136 23.20 -36.34 -19.53
N SER A 137 23.75 -35.15 -19.78
CA SER A 137 24.97 -34.70 -19.08
C SER A 137 24.76 -34.40 -17.58
N ARG A 138 23.54 -34.62 -17.06
CA ARG A 138 23.26 -34.69 -15.61
C ARG A 138 22.92 -36.09 -15.09
N THR A 139 22.88 -37.11 -15.94
CA THR A 139 22.31 -38.42 -15.57
C THR A 139 23.08 -39.63 -16.11
N ALA A 140 24.40 -39.51 -16.32
CA ALA A 140 25.21 -40.66 -16.73
C ALA A 140 26.58 -40.75 -16.05
N THR A 141 26.59 -40.92 -14.72
CA THR A 141 27.69 -41.66 -14.06
C THR A 141 27.14 -42.38 -12.82
N LYS A 142 27.26 -43.71 -12.77
CA LYS A 142 26.78 -44.60 -11.68
C LYS A 142 27.50 -44.42 -10.31
N GLY A 143 28.15 -43.29 -10.09
CA GLY A 143 28.68 -42.83 -8.79
C GLY A 143 28.28 -41.38 -8.46
N GLN A 144 27.38 -40.78 -9.23
CA GLN A 144 26.97 -39.37 -9.13
C GLN A 144 25.61 -39.19 -8.45
N ASP A 145 24.84 -40.27 -8.22
CA ASP A 145 23.56 -40.21 -7.51
C ASP A 145 23.72 -39.75 -6.06
N GLU A 146 24.81 -40.11 -5.38
CA GLU A 146 25.09 -39.62 -4.01
C GLU A 146 25.51 -38.14 -3.99
N ALA A 147 26.25 -37.68 -5.00
CA ALA A 147 26.66 -36.29 -5.13
C ALA A 147 25.50 -35.37 -5.55
N LEU A 148 24.65 -35.82 -6.49
CA LEU A 148 23.43 -35.11 -6.90
C LEU A 148 22.36 -35.13 -5.80
N GLN A 149 22.20 -36.24 -5.08
CA GLN A 149 21.32 -36.27 -3.90
C GLN A 149 21.86 -35.36 -2.80
N GLY A 150 23.17 -35.30 -2.59
CA GLY A 150 23.81 -34.34 -1.67
C GLY A 150 23.61 -32.88 -2.09
N GLU A 151 23.71 -32.57 -3.38
CA GLU A 151 23.51 -31.22 -3.93
C GLU A 151 22.03 -30.81 -3.95
N VAL A 152 21.12 -31.73 -4.26
CA VAL A 152 19.66 -31.52 -4.15
C VAL A 152 19.22 -31.40 -2.69
N LYS A 153 19.83 -32.15 -1.77
CA LYS A 153 19.58 -32.04 -0.33
C LYS A 153 20.06 -30.69 0.20
N LYS A 154 21.27 -30.24 -0.19
CA LYS A 154 21.76 -28.89 0.13
C LYS A 154 20.90 -27.79 -0.47
N MET A 155 20.47 -27.90 -1.72
CA MET A 155 19.55 -26.93 -2.33
C MET A 155 18.17 -26.92 -1.65
N LYS A 156 17.66 -28.08 -1.22
CA LYS A 156 16.41 -28.16 -0.44
C LYS A 156 16.60 -27.55 0.95
N GLU A 157 17.69 -27.86 1.62
CA GLU A 157 18.04 -27.28 2.93
C GLU A 157 18.21 -25.75 2.85
N GLU A 158 18.93 -25.23 1.85
CA GLU A 158 19.07 -23.80 1.61
C GLU A 158 17.74 -23.12 1.25
N ARG A 159 16.89 -23.79 0.47
CA ARG A 159 15.55 -23.29 0.14
C ARG A 159 14.65 -23.29 1.37
N ASP A 160 14.63 -24.37 2.13
CA ASP A 160 13.82 -24.53 3.34
C ASP A 160 14.29 -23.56 4.42
N GLN A 161 15.60 -23.30 4.51
CA GLN A 161 16.18 -22.29 5.40
C GLN A 161 15.78 -20.87 4.97
N LYS A 162 15.84 -20.54 3.68
CA LYS A 162 15.37 -19.23 3.17
C LYS A 162 13.86 -19.05 3.32
N GLU A 163 13.08 -20.11 3.13
CA GLU A 163 11.63 -20.11 3.34
C GLU A 163 11.30 -19.90 4.82
N SER A 164 11.99 -20.63 5.71
CA SER A 164 11.93 -20.47 7.16
C SER A 164 12.30 -19.05 7.61
N GLU A 165 13.41 -18.49 7.12
CA GLU A 165 13.84 -17.12 7.41
C GLU A 165 12.80 -16.09 6.94
N LYS A 166 12.29 -16.24 5.71
CA LYS A 166 11.23 -15.38 5.18
C LYS A 166 9.96 -15.46 6.00
N THR A 167 9.53 -16.66 6.39
CA THR A 167 8.36 -16.86 7.26
C THR A 167 8.58 -16.25 8.64
N GLY A 168 9.77 -16.42 9.24
CA GLY A 168 10.14 -15.78 10.50
C GLY A 168 10.02 -14.26 10.44
N LEU A 169 10.59 -13.63 9.40
CA LEU A 169 10.48 -12.18 9.17
C LEU A 169 9.03 -11.71 8.99
N GLN A 170 8.19 -12.51 8.34
CA GLN A 170 6.75 -12.20 8.19
C GLN A 170 6.03 -12.27 9.54
N VAL A 171 6.26 -13.32 10.33
CA VAL A 171 5.69 -13.46 11.68
C VAL A 171 6.09 -12.27 12.55
N ASP A 172 7.37 -11.93 12.59
CA ASP A 172 7.89 -10.78 13.35
C ASP A 172 7.30 -9.45 12.91
N GLY A 173 7.08 -9.30 11.59
CA GLY A 173 6.42 -8.14 11.02
C GLY A 173 4.98 -7.98 11.48
N ILE A 174 4.22 -9.08 11.48
CA ILE A 174 2.82 -9.10 11.95
C ILE A 174 2.75 -8.87 13.46
N ILE A 175 3.58 -9.57 14.25
CA ILE A 175 3.59 -9.43 15.71
C ILE A 175 3.97 -8.01 16.14
N ARG A 176 4.93 -7.35 15.46
CA ARG A 176 5.21 -5.92 15.71
C ARG A 176 4.01 -5.03 15.47
N LYS A 177 3.25 -5.26 14.39
CA LYS A 177 2.03 -4.49 14.09
C LYS A 177 0.95 -4.74 15.15
N VAL A 178 0.74 -5.99 15.54
CA VAL A 178 -0.22 -6.37 16.59
C VAL A 178 0.17 -5.74 17.92
N LYS A 179 1.44 -5.82 18.36
CA LYS A 179 1.92 -5.18 19.60
C LYS A 179 1.70 -3.66 19.60
N LYS A 180 1.99 -2.97 18.50
CA LYS A 180 1.67 -1.54 18.34
C LYS A 180 0.16 -1.29 18.44
N GLY A 181 -0.64 -2.14 17.79
CA GLY A 181 -2.09 -2.10 17.84
C GLY A 181 -2.66 -2.32 19.26
N ILE A 182 -2.09 -3.25 20.02
CA ILE A 182 -2.42 -3.49 21.43
C ILE A 182 -2.13 -2.23 22.26
N ALA A 183 -0.95 -1.62 22.08
CA ALA A 183 -0.59 -0.39 22.80
C ALA A 183 -1.58 0.75 22.49
N LEU A 184 -1.92 0.93 21.22
CA LEU A 184 -2.93 1.91 20.80
C LEU A 184 -4.32 1.60 21.38
N THR A 185 -4.72 0.33 21.37
CA THR A 185 -6.00 -0.13 21.94
C THR A 185 -6.06 0.12 23.44
N LYS A 186 -4.97 -0.16 24.18
CA LYS A 186 -4.85 0.15 25.62
C LYS A 186 -5.00 1.64 25.89
N LYS A 187 -4.35 2.50 25.08
CA LYS A 187 -4.48 3.96 25.19
C LYS A 187 -5.92 4.41 24.93
N ALA A 188 -6.51 4.00 23.81
CA ALA A 188 -7.88 4.35 23.45
C ALA A 188 -8.92 3.84 24.47
N ALA A 189 -8.78 2.60 24.94
CA ALA A 189 -9.70 2.00 25.91
C ALA A 189 -9.75 2.82 27.21
N ARG A 190 -8.61 3.30 27.72
CA ARG A 190 -8.57 4.11 28.95
C ARG A 190 -9.41 5.38 28.90
N LEU A 191 -9.62 5.91 27.69
CA LEU A 191 -10.34 7.16 27.43
C LEU A 191 -11.86 6.96 27.27
N LEU A 192 -12.30 5.73 27.02
CA LEU A 192 -13.71 5.42 26.76
C LEU A 192 -14.51 5.15 28.06
N PRO A 193 -15.85 5.21 28.05
CA PRO A 193 -16.70 4.85 29.20
C PRO A 193 -16.52 3.41 29.70
N GLN A 194 -16.89 3.13 30.96
CA GLN A 194 -16.56 1.87 31.66
C GLN A 194 -17.09 0.61 30.95
N ASN A 195 -18.30 0.65 30.40
CA ASN A 195 -18.88 -0.45 29.63
C ASN A 195 -18.05 -0.80 28.37
N LEU A 196 -17.42 0.18 27.74
CA LEU A 196 -16.53 -0.03 26.60
C LEU A 196 -15.11 -0.43 27.05
N LYS A 197 -14.66 0.04 28.21
CA LYS A 197 -13.36 -0.37 28.80
C LYS A 197 -13.26 -1.88 28.95
N GLU A 198 -14.29 -2.53 29.49
CA GLU A 198 -14.29 -3.98 29.72
C GLU A 198 -14.15 -4.76 28.42
N LYS A 199 -14.94 -4.40 27.39
CA LYS A 199 -14.87 -5.00 26.06
C LYS A 199 -13.46 -4.93 25.46
N TYR A 200 -12.80 -3.78 25.54
CA TYR A 200 -11.46 -3.61 24.96
C TYR A 200 -10.35 -4.20 25.84
N ASN A 201 -10.55 -4.28 27.16
CA ASN A 201 -9.63 -4.98 28.05
C ASN A 201 -9.62 -6.49 27.77
N ASP A 202 -10.78 -7.10 27.53
CA ASP A 202 -10.86 -8.51 27.08
C ASP A 202 -10.13 -8.73 25.76
N LEU A 203 -10.39 -7.87 24.76
CA LEU A 203 -9.69 -7.93 23.47
C LEU A 203 -8.17 -7.84 23.65
N VAL A 204 -7.72 -6.89 24.47
CA VAL A 204 -6.30 -6.72 24.79
C VAL A 204 -5.72 -7.97 25.43
N GLY A 205 -6.42 -8.58 26.39
CA GLY A 205 -5.99 -9.83 27.03
C GLY A 205 -5.80 -10.96 26.01
N ARG A 206 -6.80 -11.16 25.14
CA ARG A 206 -6.75 -12.16 24.06
C ARG A 206 -5.61 -11.91 23.06
N LEU A 207 -5.35 -10.65 22.73
CA LEU A 207 -4.24 -10.28 21.85
C LEU A 207 -2.88 -10.50 22.52
N ASP A 208 -2.73 -10.16 23.80
CA ASP A 208 -1.49 -10.38 24.57
C ASP A 208 -1.20 -11.89 24.73
N GLU A 209 -2.20 -12.71 25.04
CA GLU A 209 -2.08 -14.18 25.10
C GLU A 209 -1.74 -14.80 23.74
N GLY A 210 -2.38 -14.31 22.68
CA GLY A 210 -2.07 -14.73 21.32
C GLY A 210 -0.64 -14.41 20.91
N VAL A 211 -0.15 -13.21 21.24
CA VAL A 211 1.25 -12.81 20.97
C VAL A 211 2.22 -13.78 21.66
N LYS A 212 1.99 -14.10 22.95
CA LYS A 212 2.80 -15.09 23.68
C LYS A 212 2.76 -16.46 23.02
N THR A 213 1.59 -16.88 22.52
CA THR A 213 1.42 -18.15 21.81
C THR A 213 2.25 -18.19 20.52
N VAL A 214 2.19 -17.11 19.72
CA VAL A 214 2.99 -17.00 18.49
C VAL A 214 4.49 -16.99 18.81
N GLU A 215 4.92 -16.24 19.82
CA GLU A 215 6.33 -16.22 20.26
C GLU A 215 6.80 -17.62 20.72
N GLY A 216 5.95 -18.37 21.42
CA GLY A 216 6.21 -19.76 21.78
C GLY A 216 6.36 -20.68 20.57
N LEU A 217 5.51 -20.53 19.55
CA LEU A 217 5.58 -21.29 18.29
C LEU A 217 6.83 -20.94 17.47
N VAL A 218 7.25 -19.67 17.47
CA VAL A 218 8.52 -19.25 16.88
C VAL A 218 9.69 -19.88 17.63
N GLY A 219 9.67 -19.84 18.96
CA GLY A 219 10.72 -20.44 19.80
C GLY A 219 10.83 -21.97 19.67
N SER A 220 9.75 -22.67 19.33
CA SER A 220 9.73 -24.11 19.06
C SER A 220 10.03 -24.48 17.60
N GLY A 221 10.28 -23.50 16.72
CA GLY A 221 10.58 -23.72 15.30
C GLY A 221 9.36 -24.01 14.42
N ASN A 222 8.15 -23.90 14.95
CA ASN A 222 6.90 -24.14 14.21
C ASN A 222 6.39 -22.87 13.50
N LEU A 223 7.17 -22.41 12.52
CA LEU A 223 6.95 -21.10 11.87
C LEU A 223 5.69 -21.03 11.00
N LYS A 224 5.26 -22.15 10.40
CA LYS A 224 4.03 -22.20 9.60
C LYS A 224 2.79 -21.98 10.47
N GLU A 225 2.74 -22.64 11.63
CA GLU A 225 1.67 -22.44 12.59
C GLU A 225 1.74 -21.05 13.23
N ALA A 226 2.95 -20.58 13.57
CA ALA A 226 3.17 -19.22 14.07
C ALA A 226 2.62 -18.16 13.10
N LEU A 227 2.85 -18.33 11.80
CA LEU A 227 2.34 -17.42 10.76
C LEU A 227 0.81 -17.44 10.69
N SER A 228 0.20 -18.63 10.69
CA SER A 228 -1.27 -18.75 10.70
C SER A 228 -1.87 -18.06 11.93
N LYS A 229 -1.31 -18.30 13.12
CA LYS A 229 -1.78 -17.69 14.36
C LYS A 229 -1.53 -16.19 14.40
N ALA A 230 -0.41 -15.71 13.86
CA ALA A 230 -0.13 -14.28 13.74
C ALA A 230 -1.16 -13.58 12.83
N ASP A 231 -1.53 -14.20 11.71
CA ASP A 231 -2.56 -13.66 10.81
C ASP A 231 -3.94 -13.64 11.47
N ASP A 232 -4.33 -14.70 12.20
CA ASP A 232 -5.57 -14.74 12.97
C ASP A 232 -5.63 -13.62 14.03
N LEU A 233 -4.50 -13.37 14.72
CA LEU A 233 -4.40 -12.28 15.69
C LEU A 233 -4.49 -10.91 15.04
N PHE A 234 -3.87 -10.75 13.87
CA PHE A 234 -3.97 -9.51 13.11
C PHE A 234 -5.41 -9.25 12.65
N LYS A 235 -6.13 -10.28 12.19
CA LYS A 235 -7.56 -10.20 11.87
C LYS A 235 -8.40 -9.85 13.10
N LEU A 236 -8.13 -10.46 14.25
CA LEU A 236 -8.81 -10.15 15.51
C LEU A 236 -8.61 -8.67 15.89
N PHE A 237 -7.37 -8.19 15.81
CA PHE A 237 -7.04 -6.78 16.04
C PHE A 237 -7.79 -5.84 15.08
N ARG A 238 -7.78 -6.12 13.77
CA ARG A 238 -8.48 -5.29 12.77
C ARG A 238 -10.00 -5.26 12.97
N LYS A 239 -10.58 -6.33 13.49
CA LYS A 239 -12.02 -6.41 13.78
C LYS A 239 -12.39 -5.71 15.09
N GLY A 240 -11.53 -5.77 16.11
CA GLY A 240 -11.81 -5.25 17.45
C GLY A 240 -11.23 -3.86 17.77
N ASN A 241 -10.57 -3.20 16.83
CA ASN A 241 -9.88 -1.92 17.10
C ASN A 241 -10.86 -0.81 17.55
N PRO A 242 -10.69 -0.22 18.75
CA PRO A 242 -11.57 0.83 19.27
C PRO A 242 -11.59 2.09 18.41
N VAL A 243 -10.45 2.48 17.82
CA VAL A 243 -10.38 3.67 16.97
C VAL A 243 -11.20 3.47 15.70
N LYS A 244 -11.19 2.24 15.16
CA LYS A 244 -12.02 1.86 14.01
C LYS A 244 -13.50 1.89 14.35
N GLU A 245 -13.87 1.35 15.50
CA GLU A 245 -15.26 1.34 15.95
C GLU A 245 -15.80 2.76 16.19
N VAL A 246 -15.03 3.61 16.87
CA VAL A 246 -15.39 5.02 17.10
C VAL A 246 -15.53 5.78 15.78
N TYR A 247 -14.57 5.60 14.86
CA TYR A 247 -14.65 6.23 13.54
C TYR A 247 -15.86 5.73 12.73
N ALA A 248 -16.11 4.42 12.71
CA ALA A 248 -17.24 3.83 11.98
C ALA A 248 -18.59 4.29 12.55
N ASN A 249 -18.71 4.37 13.88
CA ASN A 249 -19.89 4.90 14.55
C ASN A 249 -20.12 6.38 14.21
N ALA A 250 -19.07 7.21 14.29
CA ALA A 250 -19.16 8.61 13.88
C ALA A 250 -19.56 8.75 12.40
N LEU A 251 -18.95 7.97 11.50
CA LEU A 251 -19.27 7.99 10.08
C LEU A 251 -20.74 7.65 9.81
N ALA A 252 -21.24 6.60 10.47
CA ALA A 252 -22.63 6.16 10.33
C ALA A 252 -23.62 7.18 10.90
N SER A 253 -23.40 7.67 12.14
CA SER A 253 -24.30 8.61 12.79
C SER A 253 -24.30 9.97 12.09
N PHE A 254 -23.12 10.49 11.72
CA PHE A 254 -23.04 11.77 11.01
C PHE A 254 -23.66 11.65 9.61
N GLY A 255 -23.48 10.52 8.93
CA GLY A 255 -24.08 10.26 7.62
C GLY A 255 -25.61 10.38 7.63
N LYS A 256 -26.27 9.90 8.71
CA LYS A 256 -27.72 10.01 8.88
C LYS A 256 -28.18 11.46 9.05
N VAL A 257 -27.44 12.25 9.82
CA VAL A 257 -27.85 13.59 10.24
C VAL A 257 -27.50 14.67 9.21
N LEU A 258 -26.39 14.52 8.49
CA LEU A 258 -25.89 15.56 7.59
C LEU A 258 -26.59 15.58 6.22
N GLY A 259 -27.26 14.50 5.83
CA GLY A 259 -28.11 14.47 4.62
C GLY A 259 -27.39 14.82 3.31
N GLY A 260 -26.05 14.75 3.28
CA GLY A 260 -25.23 14.99 2.09
C GLY A 260 -24.72 16.43 1.87
N THR A 261 -25.08 17.40 2.72
CA THR A 261 -24.54 18.79 2.57
C THR A 261 -23.02 18.83 2.77
N VAL A 262 -22.54 18.09 3.77
CA VAL A 262 -21.12 17.85 4.02
C VAL A 262 -20.93 16.34 4.15
N PRO A 263 -20.00 15.71 3.41
CA PRO A 263 -19.72 14.29 3.59
C PRO A 263 -19.27 14.00 5.03
N ALA A 264 -19.84 12.98 5.66
CA ALA A 264 -19.52 12.64 7.05
C ALA A 264 -18.01 12.41 7.29
N ALA A 265 -17.33 11.74 6.35
CA ALA A 265 -15.89 11.55 6.40
C ALA A 265 -15.10 12.87 6.34
N SER A 266 -15.56 13.84 5.54
CA SER A 266 -14.97 15.18 5.49
C SER A 266 -15.17 15.94 6.79
N ALA A 267 -16.36 15.86 7.39
CA ALA A 267 -16.63 16.48 8.69
C ALA A 267 -15.72 15.90 9.79
N ILE A 268 -15.60 14.58 9.87
CA ILE A 268 -14.69 13.90 10.82
C ILE A 268 -13.24 14.36 10.59
N THR A 269 -12.81 14.37 9.33
CA THR A 269 -11.43 14.76 8.97
C THR A 269 -11.15 16.19 9.37
N ALA A 270 -12.05 17.14 9.04
CA ALA A 270 -11.91 18.54 9.42
C ALA A 270 -11.88 18.70 10.94
N ILE A 271 -12.81 18.05 11.66
CA ILE A 271 -12.90 18.15 13.11
C ILE A 271 -11.59 17.74 13.79
N VAL A 272 -11.04 16.59 13.37
CA VAL A 272 -9.83 16.06 13.98
C VAL A 272 -8.59 16.82 13.52
N THR A 273 -8.50 17.19 12.25
CA THR A 273 -7.35 17.94 11.72
C THR A 273 -7.19 19.27 12.42
N ILE A 274 -8.27 20.04 12.52
CA ILE A 274 -8.29 21.32 13.23
C ILE A 274 -7.90 21.11 14.71
N GLY A 275 -8.51 20.11 15.37
CA GLY A 275 -8.21 19.79 16.76
C GLY A 275 -6.74 19.41 17.01
N THR A 276 -6.07 18.77 16.05
CA THR A 276 -4.64 18.39 16.18
C THR A 276 -3.65 19.50 15.83
N LYS A 277 -4.10 20.54 15.13
CA LYS A 277 -3.24 21.66 14.69
C LYS A 277 -3.34 22.88 15.61
N LEU A 278 -4.51 23.12 16.18
CA LEU A 278 -4.71 24.22 17.11
C LEU A 278 -3.98 23.93 18.43
N ALA A 279 -3.52 25.00 19.09
CA ALA A 279 -2.90 24.95 20.40
C ALA A 279 -3.42 26.08 21.32
N GLY A 280 -3.17 25.95 22.63
CA GLY A 280 -3.51 26.98 23.61
C GLY A 280 -4.99 27.35 23.60
N THR A 281 -5.28 28.66 23.64
CA THR A 281 -6.64 29.20 23.73
C THR A 281 -7.49 28.87 22.50
N ALA A 282 -6.91 28.87 21.30
CA ALA A 282 -7.64 28.52 20.07
C ALA A 282 -8.15 27.07 20.12
N TYR A 283 -7.32 26.15 20.62
CA TYR A 283 -7.73 24.75 20.83
C TYR A 283 -8.86 24.63 21.86
N GLN A 284 -8.79 25.37 22.97
CA GLN A 284 -9.85 25.35 23.99
C GLN A 284 -11.18 25.88 23.43
N LYS A 285 -11.16 26.97 22.64
CA LYS A 285 -12.34 27.49 21.95
C LYS A 285 -12.92 26.46 20.99
N TRP A 286 -12.06 25.82 20.20
CA TRP A 286 -12.44 24.76 19.27
C TRP A 286 -13.11 23.59 19.98
N LYS A 287 -12.52 23.11 21.08
CA LYS A 287 -13.07 22.02 21.88
C LYS A 287 -14.44 22.35 22.45
N LEU A 288 -14.59 23.53 23.08
CA LEU A 288 -15.88 23.97 23.62
C LEU A 288 -16.93 24.10 22.51
N ARG A 289 -16.54 24.63 21.35
CA ARG A 289 -17.42 24.78 20.19
C ARG A 289 -17.91 23.44 19.65
N VAL A 290 -17.01 22.48 19.48
CA VAL A 290 -17.33 21.15 18.94
C VAL A 290 -18.18 20.35 19.92
N LEU A 291 -17.88 20.41 21.22
CA LEU A 291 -18.60 19.67 22.27
C LEU A 291 -19.85 20.38 22.78
N ASN A 292 -20.21 21.55 22.21
CA ASN A 292 -21.35 22.36 22.62
C ASN A 292 -21.33 22.70 24.13
N ALA A 293 -20.13 22.91 24.68
CA ALA A 293 -19.92 23.23 26.09
C ALA A 293 -20.02 24.75 26.34
N PRO A 294 -20.47 25.19 27.52
CA PRO A 294 -20.59 26.62 27.83
C PRO A 294 -19.26 27.38 27.75
N PHE A 295 -19.28 28.57 27.16
CA PHE A 295 -18.13 29.47 27.16
C PHE A 295 -18.09 30.30 28.44
N SER A 296 -17.07 30.06 29.25
CA SER A 296 -16.76 30.87 30.43
C SER A 296 -15.55 31.78 30.13
N PRO A 297 -15.69 33.12 30.21
CA PRO A 297 -14.59 34.05 29.95
C PRO A 297 -13.42 33.90 30.94
N ALA A 298 -13.68 33.38 32.15
CA ALA A 298 -12.66 33.05 33.15
C ALA A 298 -11.62 32.03 32.65
N VAL A 299 -12.10 31.05 31.87
CA VAL A 299 -11.30 29.90 31.43
C VAL A 299 -10.82 30.09 30.00
N VAL A 300 -11.68 30.67 29.15
CA VAL A 300 -11.41 30.88 27.72
C VAL A 300 -11.77 32.32 27.36
N PRO A 301 -10.79 33.25 27.43
CA PRO A 301 -11.05 34.66 27.17
C PRO A 301 -11.44 34.87 25.70
N LEU A 302 -12.48 35.66 25.49
CA LEU A 302 -12.89 36.13 24.17
C LEU A 302 -12.21 37.49 23.90
N ARG A 303 -12.13 37.92 22.64
CA ARG A 303 -11.65 39.27 22.32
C ARG A 303 -12.72 40.30 22.64
N VAL A 304 -12.29 41.50 23.03
CA VAL A 304 -13.18 42.66 23.05
C VAL A 304 -13.51 43.01 21.61
N VAL A 305 -14.79 43.30 21.36
CA VAL A 305 -15.30 43.62 20.03
C VAL A 305 -16.01 44.97 20.05
N ASP A 306 -15.97 45.66 18.92
CA ASP A 306 -16.67 46.93 18.77
C ASP A 306 -18.19 46.75 18.66
N ALA A 307 -18.93 47.86 18.75
CA ALA A 307 -20.39 47.87 18.65
C ALA A 307 -20.93 47.29 17.32
N SER A 308 -20.20 47.45 16.21
CA SER A 308 -20.57 46.91 14.89
C SER A 308 -20.51 45.39 14.85
N THR A 309 -19.47 44.83 15.45
CA THR A 309 -19.29 43.39 15.62
C THR A 309 -20.30 42.86 16.63
N GLY A 310 -20.51 43.57 17.75
CA GLY A 310 -21.55 43.27 18.74
C GLY A 310 -22.94 43.14 18.13
N PHE A 311 -23.32 44.08 17.26
CA PHE A 311 -24.57 44.02 16.49
C PHE A 311 -24.68 42.72 15.66
N THR A 312 -23.60 42.32 15.00
CA THR A 312 -23.58 41.10 14.18
C THR A 312 -23.72 39.85 15.05
N LEU A 313 -23.02 39.81 16.19
CA LEU A 313 -23.06 38.71 17.15
C LEU A 313 -24.44 38.57 17.80
N LEU A 314 -25.08 39.69 18.17
CA LEU A 314 -26.44 39.68 18.71
C LEU A 314 -27.44 39.14 17.71
N ARG A 315 -27.31 39.48 16.43
CA ARG A 315 -28.17 38.92 15.37
C ARG A 315 -27.93 37.42 15.13
N ALA A 316 -26.77 36.91 15.51
CA ALA A 316 -26.42 35.49 15.41
C ALA A 316 -26.89 34.67 16.63
N SER A 317 -27.33 35.30 17.73
CA SER A 317 -27.96 34.64 18.88
C SER A 317 -29.47 34.84 18.81
N PRO A 318 -30.26 33.80 18.51
CA PRO A 318 -31.72 33.88 18.49
C PRO A 318 -32.34 34.49 19.75
N ALA A 319 -31.96 34.02 20.94
CA ALA A 319 -32.57 34.49 22.19
C ALA A 319 -32.27 35.97 22.45
N PHE A 320 -31.04 36.43 22.19
CA PHE A 320 -30.69 37.85 22.35
C PHE A 320 -31.27 38.72 21.22
N LYS A 321 -31.31 38.22 19.99
CA LYS A 321 -31.94 38.91 18.86
C LYS A 321 -33.41 39.22 19.14
N ASP A 322 -34.14 38.26 19.71
CA ASP A 322 -35.56 38.43 20.01
C ASP A 322 -35.76 39.40 21.19
N ALA A 323 -35.01 39.22 22.28
CA ALA A 323 -35.06 40.07 23.48
C ALA A 323 -34.65 41.53 23.23
N PHE A 324 -33.75 41.78 22.27
CA PHE A 324 -33.20 43.10 21.94
C PHE A 324 -33.58 43.57 20.53
N SER A 325 -34.67 43.03 19.97
CA SER A 325 -35.14 43.33 18.60
C SER A 325 -35.33 44.83 18.35
N LYS A 326 -35.94 45.54 19.29
CA LYS A 326 -36.15 46.99 19.20
C LYS A 326 -34.83 47.78 19.13
N ASP A 327 -33.88 47.49 20.01
CA ASP A 327 -32.59 48.20 20.07
C ASP A 327 -31.74 47.88 18.82
N LEU A 328 -31.89 46.68 18.26
CA LEU A 328 -31.28 46.27 16.98
C LEU A 328 -31.89 47.04 15.78
N GLU A 329 -33.21 47.24 15.76
CA GLU A 329 -33.90 48.00 14.71
C GLU A 329 -33.55 49.49 14.74
N GLU A 330 -33.51 50.08 15.95
CA GLU A 330 -33.15 51.47 16.18
C GLU A 330 -31.64 51.75 16.01
N LYS A 331 -30.82 50.69 15.90
CA LYS A 331 -29.34 50.76 15.84
C LYS A 331 -28.75 51.57 16.99
N ASP A 332 -29.17 51.26 18.22
CA ASP A 332 -28.65 51.89 19.43
C ASP A 332 -27.19 51.46 19.69
N TRP A 333 -26.24 52.19 19.10
CA TRP A 333 -24.80 51.89 19.23
C TRP A 333 -24.27 51.93 20.68
N PRO A 334 -24.64 52.91 21.53
CA PRO A 334 -24.32 52.86 22.96
C PRO A 334 -24.79 51.59 23.66
N PHE A 335 -26.00 51.12 23.34
CA PHE A 335 -26.48 49.83 23.87
C PHE A 335 -25.61 48.68 23.37
N MET A 336 -25.32 48.59 22.06
CA MET A 336 -24.47 47.52 21.51
C MET A 336 -23.09 47.47 22.19
N ASP A 337 -22.46 48.62 22.41
CA ASP A 337 -21.18 48.72 23.13
C ASP A 337 -21.28 48.24 24.58
N SER A 338 -22.40 48.53 25.26
CA SER A 338 -22.63 48.03 26.61
C SER A 338 -22.81 46.50 26.67
N VAL A 339 -23.41 45.91 25.63
CA VAL A 339 -23.70 44.47 25.56
C VAL A 339 -22.48 43.66 25.17
N THR A 340 -21.56 44.20 24.35
CA THR A 340 -20.29 43.51 24.04
C THR A 340 -19.44 43.27 25.29
N GLY A 341 -19.61 44.08 26.34
CA GLY A 341 -19.03 43.84 27.66
C GLY A 341 -19.34 42.47 28.26
N LEU A 342 -20.48 41.85 27.91
CA LEU A 342 -20.88 40.51 28.38
C LEU A 342 -19.96 39.37 27.92
N LEU A 343 -19.18 39.61 26.85
CA LEU A 343 -18.20 38.66 26.37
C LEU A 343 -17.05 38.46 27.37
N GLN A 344 -16.78 39.46 28.23
CA GLN A 344 -15.71 39.44 29.22
C GLN A 344 -16.20 39.22 30.65
N GLN A 345 -17.48 39.48 30.93
CA GLN A 345 -17.99 39.46 32.29
C GLN A 345 -18.28 38.05 32.79
N GLU A 346 -17.75 37.72 33.97
CA GLU A 346 -18.12 36.50 34.70
C GLU A 346 -19.44 36.68 35.44
N ASP A 347 -19.59 37.80 36.16
CA ASP A 347 -20.82 38.14 36.86
C ASP A 347 -21.82 38.79 35.91
N VAL A 348 -22.88 38.06 35.62
CA VAL A 348 -23.96 38.47 34.71
C VAL A 348 -25.19 38.96 35.47
N GLU A 349 -25.19 38.92 36.81
CA GLU A 349 -26.33 39.34 37.64
C GLU A 349 -26.69 40.82 37.45
N PRO A 350 -25.74 41.77 37.35
CA PRO A 350 -26.09 43.16 37.08
C PRO A 350 -26.84 43.33 35.75
N PHE A 351 -26.43 42.58 34.72
CA PHE A 351 -27.08 42.62 33.42
C PHE A 351 -28.44 41.95 33.44
N TRP A 352 -28.54 40.77 34.06
CA TRP A 352 -29.82 40.07 34.25
C TRP A 352 -30.82 40.94 34.99
N ASN A 353 -30.45 41.54 36.12
CA ASN A 353 -31.36 42.39 36.89
C ASN A 353 -31.87 43.60 36.11
N LYS A 354 -31.05 44.13 35.17
CA LYS A 354 -31.42 45.26 34.32
C LYS A 354 -32.34 44.86 33.15
N TYR A 355 -32.19 43.65 32.60
CA TYR A 355 -32.84 43.25 31.35
C TYR A 355 -33.77 42.03 31.47
N LYS A 356 -33.97 41.47 32.67
CA LYS A 356 -34.77 40.26 32.91
C LYS A 356 -36.18 40.32 32.31
N ASP A 357 -36.82 41.50 32.29
CA ASP A 357 -38.18 41.67 31.78
C ASP A 357 -38.27 41.50 30.25
N ARG A 358 -37.13 41.37 29.56
CA ARG A 358 -37.02 41.12 28.12
C ARG A 358 -36.87 39.63 27.78
N PHE A 359 -36.75 38.77 28.78
CA PHE A 359 -36.63 37.33 28.63
C PHE A 359 -37.81 36.62 29.30
N GLU A 360 -38.24 35.51 28.73
CA GLU A 360 -39.29 34.65 29.29
C GLU A 360 -38.84 33.97 30.60
N SER A 361 -37.55 33.62 30.68
CA SER A 361 -36.97 32.99 31.86
C SER A 361 -35.46 33.26 31.98
N ARG A 362 -34.90 32.88 33.13
CA ARG A 362 -33.46 32.95 33.37
C ARG A 362 -32.70 32.00 32.44
N GLU A 363 -33.24 30.82 32.18
CA GLU A 363 -32.66 29.82 31.29
C GLU A 363 -32.58 30.34 29.85
N GLN A 364 -33.60 31.07 29.37
CA GLN A 364 -33.55 31.70 28.04
C GLN A 364 -32.43 32.74 27.95
N PHE A 365 -32.23 33.54 29.01
CA PHE A 365 -31.11 34.49 29.08
C PHE A 365 -29.76 33.78 29.06
N GLU A 366 -29.57 32.74 29.86
CA GLU A 366 -28.32 31.97 29.91
C GLU A 366 -28.03 31.25 28.57
N GLN A 367 -29.07 30.74 27.91
CA GLN A 367 -28.98 30.21 26.56
C GLN A 367 -28.50 31.29 25.58
N GLY A 368 -29.15 32.46 25.58
CA GLY A 368 -28.77 33.57 24.70
C GLY A 368 -27.35 34.07 24.94
N LEU A 369 -26.91 34.11 26.20
CA LEU A 369 -25.54 34.45 26.54
C LEU A 369 -24.55 33.42 25.99
N ASN A 370 -24.87 32.13 26.08
CA ASN A 370 -24.02 31.08 25.54
C ASN A 370 -23.96 31.12 24.00
N GLU A 371 -25.09 31.38 23.33
CA GLU A 371 -25.16 31.60 21.88
C GLU A 371 -24.31 32.82 21.46
N PHE A 372 -24.44 33.93 22.18
CA PHE A 372 -23.67 35.16 21.93
C PHE A 372 -22.16 34.95 22.08
N ARG A 373 -21.74 34.27 23.15
CA ARG A 373 -20.33 33.92 23.37
C ARG A 373 -19.81 32.92 22.35
N ARG A 374 -20.64 31.97 21.92
CA ARG A 374 -20.30 31.02 20.85
C ARG A 374 -20.11 31.73 19.52
N ALA A 375 -20.99 32.67 19.16
CA ALA A 375 -20.85 33.45 17.94
C ALA A 375 -19.54 34.26 17.95
N ALA A 376 -19.16 34.82 19.10
CA ALA A 376 -17.88 35.51 19.26
C ALA A 376 -16.68 34.55 19.11
N ALA A 377 -16.76 33.37 19.73
CA ALA A 377 -15.74 32.33 19.58
C ALA A 377 -15.60 31.86 18.13
N ASP A 378 -16.72 31.73 17.40
CA ASP A 378 -16.74 31.34 15.99
C ASP A 378 -16.03 32.36 15.10
N LEU A 379 -16.22 33.66 15.37
CA LEU A 379 -15.54 34.73 14.64
C LEU A 379 -14.01 34.66 14.84
N GLU A 380 -13.56 34.39 16.07
CA GLU A 380 -12.13 34.24 16.35
C GLU A 380 -11.55 32.96 15.74
N LEU A 381 -12.23 31.82 15.90
CA LEU A 381 -11.81 30.53 15.36
C LEU A 381 -11.68 30.56 13.84
N GLN A 382 -12.59 31.25 13.15
CA GLN A 382 -12.51 31.42 11.69
C GLN A 382 -11.21 32.09 11.25
N GLY A 383 -10.64 32.99 12.05
CA GLY A 383 -9.34 33.62 11.79
C GLY A 383 -8.13 32.75 12.14
N ASP A 384 -8.28 31.82 13.07
CA ASP A 384 -7.21 30.96 13.56
C ASP A 384 -7.08 29.62 12.79
N ILE A 385 -8.09 29.25 11.99
CA ILE A 385 -8.14 27.99 11.24
C ILE A 385 -7.68 28.19 9.79
N ASP A 386 -6.76 27.35 9.34
CA ASP A 386 -6.32 27.32 7.93
C ASP A 386 -7.49 26.90 7.01
N PRO A 387 -7.86 27.73 6.02
CA PRO A 387 -8.90 27.39 5.04
C PRO A 387 -8.68 26.06 4.32
N ALA A 388 -7.44 25.60 4.16
CA ALA A 388 -7.13 24.32 3.54
C ALA A 388 -7.69 23.12 4.35
N ASP A 389 -7.76 23.24 5.68
CA ASP A 389 -8.30 22.20 6.56
C ASP A 389 -9.82 22.11 6.50
N LEU A 390 -10.47 23.13 5.95
CA LEU A 390 -11.91 23.24 5.80
C LEU A 390 -12.40 22.87 4.39
N ALA A 391 -11.49 22.69 3.42
CA ALA A 391 -11.83 22.51 2.01
C ALA A 391 -12.79 21.34 1.77
N GLY A 392 -12.53 20.19 2.41
CA GLY A 392 -13.40 19.01 2.29
C GLY A 392 -14.79 19.19 2.92
N ALA A 393 -14.93 20.13 3.85
CA ALA A 393 -16.18 20.46 4.52
C ALA A 393 -16.93 21.64 3.88
N GLY A 394 -16.39 22.26 2.82
CA GLY A 394 -17.00 23.41 2.15
C GLY A 394 -16.77 24.75 2.86
N GLY A 395 -15.83 24.83 3.80
CA GLY A 395 -15.51 26.04 4.56
C GLY A 395 -15.98 26.02 6.01
N TYR A 396 -15.74 27.12 6.73
CA TYR A 396 -16.03 27.23 8.17
C TYR A 396 -17.53 27.11 8.47
N ARG A 397 -18.36 27.90 7.77
CA ARG A 397 -19.80 27.97 8.05
C ARG A 397 -20.50 26.62 7.82
N PRO A 398 -20.30 25.91 6.69
CA PRO A 398 -20.93 24.61 6.49
C PRO A 398 -20.46 23.54 7.50
N LEU A 399 -19.20 23.61 7.96
CA LEU A 399 -18.71 22.73 9.02
C LEU A 399 -19.42 23.02 10.35
N MET A 400 -19.57 24.29 10.74
CA MET A 400 -20.27 24.67 11.97
C MET A 400 -21.75 24.26 11.94
N ASP A 401 -22.43 24.48 10.81
CA ASP A 401 -23.82 24.01 10.63
C ASP A 401 -23.92 22.49 10.74
N SER A 402 -22.90 21.76 10.26
CA SER A 402 -22.83 20.31 10.37
C SER A 402 -22.64 19.87 11.82
N ILE A 403 -21.76 20.53 12.57
CA ILE A 403 -21.55 20.29 14.01
C ILE A 403 -22.83 20.55 14.79
N ASP A 404 -23.54 21.65 14.51
CA ASP A 404 -24.79 21.98 15.21
C ASP A 404 -25.88 20.92 14.95
N LYS A 405 -25.99 20.43 13.71
CA LYS A 405 -26.88 19.30 13.39
C LYS A 405 -26.48 18.04 14.15
N ILE A 406 -25.19 17.70 14.19
CA ILE A 406 -24.67 16.53 14.93
C ILE A 406 -24.99 16.65 16.42
N GLN A 407 -24.83 17.84 17.00
CA GLN A 407 -25.07 18.11 18.42
C GLN A 407 -26.56 18.02 18.81
N ASN A 408 -27.46 18.26 17.87
CA ASN A 408 -28.91 18.17 18.08
C ASN A 408 -29.45 16.73 17.99
N ASP A 409 -28.66 15.78 17.50
CA ASP A 409 -29.02 14.35 17.47
C ASP A 409 -28.27 13.59 18.58
N PRO A 410 -28.98 12.89 19.51
CA PRO A 410 -28.35 12.23 20.64
C PRO A 410 -27.28 11.18 20.26
N ASP A 411 -27.54 10.39 19.20
CA ASP A 411 -26.65 9.32 18.76
C ASP A 411 -25.39 9.90 18.09
N ALA A 412 -25.56 10.90 17.23
CA ALA A 412 -24.45 11.60 16.58
C ALA A 412 -23.63 12.40 17.58
N ARG A 413 -24.26 13.05 18.56
CA ARG A 413 -23.56 13.73 19.67
C ARG A 413 -22.71 12.76 20.45
N SER A 414 -23.25 11.61 20.88
CA SER A 414 -22.46 10.61 21.59
C SER A 414 -21.29 10.08 20.77
N ALA A 415 -21.45 9.94 19.45
CA ALA A 415 -20.37 9.52 18.57
C ALA A 415 -19.30 10.61 18.41
N LEU A 416 -19.69 11.89 18.35
CA LEU A 416 -18.77 13.03 18.32
C LEU A 416 -17.96 13.13 19.61
N ASP A 417 -18.59 12.98 20.76
CA ASP A 417 -17.91 13.00 22.06
C ASP A 417 -16.86 11.88 22.16
N ALA A 418 -17.20 10.67 21.72
CA ALA A 418 -16.26 9.55 21.68
C ALA A 418 -15.10 9.80 20.70
N LEU A 419 -15.39 10.35 19.52
CA LEU A 419 -14.39 10.71 18.51
C LEU A 419 -13.39 11.74 19.05
N VAL A 420 -13.88 12.86 19.59
CA VAL A 420 -13.04 13.93 20.15
C VAL A 420 -12.24 13.39 21.33
N THR A 421 -12.86 12.64 22.24
CA THR A 421 -12.19 12.09 23.43
C THR A 421 -11.03 11.15 23.06
N VAL A 422 -11.26 10.22 22.13
CA VAL A 422 -10.22 9.29 21.70
C VAL A 422 -9.13 10.01 20.93
N THR A 423 -9.48 10.89 19.98
CA THR A 423 -8.48 11.58 19.16
C THR A 423 -7.64 12.56 19.97
N GLU A 424 -8.24 13.30 20.92
CA GLU A 424 -7.52 14.17 21.85
C GLU A 424 -6.56 13.38 22.74
N GLY A 425 -7.05 12.30 23.37
CA GLY A 425 -6.19 11.51 24.25
C GLY A 425 -5.05 10.82 23.52
N LEU A 426 -5.28 10.34 22.29
CA LEU A 426 -4.21 9.81 21.44
C LEU A 426 -3.20 10.89 21.03
N HIS A 427 -3.68 12.09 20.67
CA HIS A 427 -2.80 13.21 20.33
C HIS A 427 -1.92 13.62 21.51
N ARG A 428 -2.51 13.72 22.71
CA ARG A 428 -1.80 14.01 23.96
C ARG A 428 -0.74 12.96 24.28
N ASP A 429 -1.00 11.70 23.96
CA ASP A 429 -0.07 10.59 24.13
C ASP A 429 1.00 10.49 23.02
N GLY A 430 1.09 11.50 22.15
CA GLY A 430 2.08 11.61 21.07
C GLY A 430 1.83 10.69 19.87
N GLU A 431 0.63 10.12 19.73
CA GLU A 431 0.31 9.24 18.62
C GLU A 431 0.00 10.02 17.33
N PRO A 432 0.34 9.49 16.14
CA PRO A 432 0.11 10.16 14.86
C PRO A 432 -1.37 10.04 14.43
N VAL A 433 -2.25 10.76 15.11
CA VAL A 433 -3.72 10.66 14.98
C VAL A 433 -4.20 10.75 13.54
N LEU A 434 -3.70 11.71 12.75
CA LEU A 434 -4.10 11.88 11.35
C LEU A 434 -3.76 10.66 10.49
N SER A 435 -2.56 10.08 10.66
CA SER A 435 -2.17 8.86 9.95
C SER A 435 -2.98 7.64 10.38
N ILE A 436 -3.36 7.59 11.67
CA ILE A 436 -4.22 6.52 12.19
C ILE A 436 -5.61 6.62 11.56
N LEU A 437 -6.22 7.80 11.55
CA LEU A 437 -7.54 8.01 10.96
C LEU A 437 -7.56 7.80 9.46
N GLU A 438 -6.51 8.20 8.73
CA GLU A 438 -6.41 7.93 7.29
C GLU A 438 -6.38 6.42 6.98
N LYS A 439 -5.71 5.63 7.83
CA LYS A 439 -5.71 4.17 7.68
C LYS A 439 -7.08 3.57 8.01
N VAL A 440 -7.70 4.05 9.07
CA VAL A 440 -9.03 3.60 9.49
C VAL A 440 -10.09 3.96 8.46
N SER A 441 -10.03 5.16 7.87
CA SER A 441 -10.99 5.59 6.85
C SER A 441 -10.95 4.70 5.62
N LYS A 442 -9.76 4.32 5.15
CA LYS A 442 -9.56 3.34 4.05
C LYS A 442 -10.06 1.93 4.38
N GLU A 443 -10.19 1.57 5.65
CA GLU A 443 -10.73 0.27 6.06
C GLU A 443 -12.24 0.25 6.24
N VAL A 444 -12.85 1.41 6.50
CA VAL A 444 -14.29 1.54 6.79
C VAL A 444 -15.06 1.96 5.54
N THR A 445 -14.46 2.79 4.69
CA THR A 445 -15.03 3.20 3.40
C THR A 445 -14.52 2.23 2.31
N PRO A 446 -15.40 1.43 1.68
CA PRO A 446 -15.01 0.46 0.66
C PRO A 446 -14.51 1.10 -0.64
#